data_AF-A0A3D0Q8E9-F1
#
_entry.id   AF-A0A3D0Q8E9-F1
#
_cell.length_a   1.000
_cell.length_b   1.000
_cell.length_c   1.000
_cell.angle_alpha   90.00
_cell.angle_beta   90.00
_cell.angle_gamma   90.00
#
_symmetry.space_group_name_H-M   'P 1'
#
loop_
_entity.id
_entity.type
_entity.pdbx_description
1 polymer ?
#
loop_
_entity_poly.entity_id
_entity_poly.type
_entity_poly.pdbx_seq_one_letter_code
_entity_poly.pdbx_strand_id
1 'polypeptide(L)'
;MSKRYIFNERLNRQTKRRYWVAGAVVTFLLFNVVAAELRAQESPQLINPNAEAEKVFKSTLKDIDFTRGANGLAVTTLTMNNRDVEPQVIEANGKLVLTLPATELAEDQLIELDVTAFGTQVTTIETFQEKDSSRIEFNYTGNVITNTEQDGKTLTVTVSPMSQEQMAKLEKSQYEGEPISLDFQDVPVRQVLQIIAKVNGFNLVTTDTVTGNVSISLTGVPWDQALDMILKIKGLDKRQEGNILLIAPSEELSQRETQKLQSDQQVAQLAPLASASITVNYAKAAELSQILKAEEGGGGILTDRGTVTVDSRTNTILVRDTQASIDEARRVIESLDIPVKQVLIESRMVTVRDNVDEQTGVRWGFSDRQ
;
A
#
# COMPACT_ATOMS: atom_id res chain seq x y z
N MET A 1 -28.16 -27.08 50.34
CA MET A 1 -29.57 -26.85 50.76
C MET A 1 -30.31 -26.30 49.55
N SER A 2 -31.08 -27.12 48.80
CA SER A 2 -32.55 -27.22 48.86
C SER A 2 -33.24 -25.87 48.59
N LYS A 3 -34.05 -25.63 47.56
CA LYS A 3 -35.23 -26.33 46.98
C LYS A 3 -35.53 -25.67 45.61
N ARG A 4 -35.74 -26.41 44.51
CA ARG A 4 -37.03 -26.93 43.97
C ARG A 4 -37.98 -25.81 43.46
N TYR A 5 -38.20 -25.73 42.13
CA TYR A 5 -39.40 -26.19 41.35
C TYR A 5 -40.58 -25.19 41.46
N ILE A 6 -41.33 -24.76 40.43
CA ILE A 6 -42.18 -25.42 39.42
C ILE A 6 -42.77 -24.23 38.58
N PHE A 7 -42.58 -24.12 37.26
CA PHE A 7 -43.49 -24.52 36.17
C PHE A 7 -45.01 -24.33 36.40
N ASN A 8 -45.69 -23.40 35.72
CA ASN A 8 -46.98 -23.78 35.13
C ASN A 8 -47.46 -22.81 34.04
N GLU A 9 -47.55 -23.36 32.84
CA GLU A 9 -48.49 -22.97 31.80
C GLU A 9 -49.94 -23.05 32.31
N ARG A 10 -50.86 -22.26 31.73
CA ARG A 10 -51.94 -22.78 30.85
C ARG A 10 -53.20 -21.91 30.78
N LEU A 11 -53.79 -21.97 29.58
CA LEU A 11 -55.21 -21.89 29.20
C LEU A 11 -55.81 -20.47 29.06
N ASN A 12 -56.08 -20.01 27.84
CA ASN A 12 -57.23 -20.39 26.98
C ASN A 12 -58.58 -19.95 27.57
N ARG A 13 -59.21 -18.91 26.97
CA ARG A 13 -60.48 -19.06 26.24
C ARG A 13 -61.06 -17.70 25.80
N GLN A 14 -61.52 -17.70 24.56
CA GLN A 14 -62.47 -16.73 24.01
C GLN A 14 -63.81 -16.71 24.77
N THR A 15 -64.55 -15.59 24.75
CA THR A 15 -65.77 -15.43 23.90
C THR A 15 -66.59 -14.15 24.17
N LYS A 16 -67.03 -13.55 23.06
CA LYS A 16 -68.32 -12.89 22.71
C LYS A 16 -68.89 -11.67 23.46
N ARG A 17 -68.96 -10.59 22.65
CA ARG A 17 -69.94 -9.48 22.55
C ARG A 17 -71.34 -9.71 23.13
N ARG A 18 -71.91 -8.64 23.70
CA ARG A 18 -73.28 -8.19 23.39
C ARG A 18 -73.49 -6.69 23.65
N TYR A 19 -74.30 -6.09 22.78
CA TYR A 19 -74.65 -4.68 22.65
C TYR A 19 -75.69 -4.21 23.68
N TRP A 20 -75.75 -2.90 23.92
CA TRP A 20 -76.97 -2.21 24.34
C TRP A 20 -77.14 -0.92 23.53
N VAL A 21 -78.38 -0.70 23.07
CA VAL A 21 -78.88 0.45 22.30
C VAL A 21 -79.87 1.20 23.21
N ALA A 22 -79.75 2.52 23.27
CA ALA A 22 -80.82 3.48 23.56
C ALA A 22 -80.29 4.86 23.10
N GLY A 23 -80.95 5.73 22.33
CA GLY A 23 -82.35 5.82 21.90
C GLY A 23 -83.03 7.05 22.51
N ALA A 24 -82.97 8.23 21.85
CA ALA A 24 -83.88 9.40 21.94
C ALA A 24 -83.36 10.53 21.02
N VAL A 25 -83.92 10.82 19.82
CA VAL A 25 -85.15 11.60 19.46
C VAL A 25 -85.03 13.10 19.82
N VAL A 26 -84.52 13.95 18.92
CA VAL A 26 -85.18 14.87 17.93
C VAL A 26 -85.75 16.17 18.51
N THR A 27 -85.17 17.32 18.08
CA THR A 27 -85.93 18.52 17.64
C THR A 27 -85.10 19.42 16.71
N PHE A 28 -85.77 19.95 15.68
CA PHE A 28 -85.27 20.77 14.58
C PHE A 28 -85.22 22.26 14.95
N LEU A 29 -84.21 23.01 14.50
CA LEU A 29 -84.32 24.45 14.18
C LEU A 29 -83.14 24.93 13.30
N LEU A 30 -83.50 25.62 12.21
CA LEU A 30 -82.63 26.24 11.20
C LEU A 30 -81.73 27.34 11.79
N PHE A 31 -80.48 27.47 11.32
CA PHE A 31 -79.81 28.76 11.03
C PHE A 31 -78.47 28.55 10.27
N ASN A 32 -78.07 29.59 9.55
CA ASN A 32 -77.12 29.67 8.43
C ASN A 32 -75.63 29.35 8.68
N VAL A 33 -75.00 28.80 7.63
CA VAL A 33 -73.66 29.06 7.03
C VAL A 33 -72.54 29.56 7.95
N VAL A 34 -71.48 28.75 8.12
CA VAL A 34 -70.06 29.10 7.86
C VAL A 34 -69.28 27.80 7.59
N ALA A 35 -68.45 27.83 6.56
CA ALA A 35 -67.59 26.74 6.12
C ALA A 35 -66.48 26.41 7.14
N ALA A 36 -66.32 25.13 7.43
CA ALA A 36 -65.06 24.53 7.85
C ALA A 36 -65.00 23.13 7.24
N GLU A 37 -64.21 22.97 6.19
CA GLU A 37 -63.87 21.65 5.66
C GLU A 37 -63.15 20.86 6.75
N LEU A 38 -63.82 19.82 7.22
CA LEU A 38 -63.23 18.78 8.05
C LEU A 38 -62.05 18.18 7.29
N ARG A 39 -60.83 18.45 7.77
CA ARG A 39 -59.65 17.65 7.39
C ARG A 39 -59.96 16.19 7.65
N ALA A 40 -60.12 15.42 6.57
CA ALA A 40 -60.09 13.97 6.64
C ALA A 40 -58.77 13.56 7.28
N GLN A 41 -58.83 12.87 8.43
CA GLN A 41 -57.69 12.12 8.93
C GLN A 41 -57.37 11.04 7.90
N GLU A 42 -56.24 11.19 7.23
CA GLU A 42 -55.64 10.11 6.46
C GLU A 42 -55.44 8.92 7.41
N SER A 43 -56.09 7.81 7.08
CA SER A 43 -55.85 6.51 7.72
C SER A 43 -54.36 6.17 7.65
N PRO A 44 -53.74 5.68 8.74
CA PRO A 44 -52.34 5.32 8.72
C PRO A 44 -52.11 4.23 7.67
N GLN A 45 -51.24 4.51 6.70
CA GLN A 45 -50.80 3.52 5.73
C GLN A 45 -50.09 2.39 6.50
N LEU A 46 -50.66 1.19 6.42
CA LEU A 46 -50.00 -0.02 6.89
C LEU A 46 -48.81 -0.24 5.96
N ILE A 47 -47.60 0.16 6.39
CA ILE A 47 -46.36 -0.18 5.71
C ILE A 47 -46.24 -1.69 5.78
N ASN A 48 -46.35 -2.36 4.64
CA ASN A 48 -46.10 -3.79 4.53
C ASN A 48 -44.59 -4.00 4.79
N PRO A 49 -44.17 -4.67 5.89
CA PRO A 49 -42.75 -4.89 6.17
C PRO A 49 -42.08 -5.86 5.17
N ASN A 50 -42.87 -6.41 4.25
CA ASN A 50 -42.47 -7.29 3.16
C ASN A 50 -42.66 -6.66 1.77
N ALA A 51 -42.62 -5.32 1.66
CA ALA A 51 -42.31 -4.70 0.37
C ALA A 51 -40.88 -5.11 0.00
N GLU A 52 -40.76 -6.26 -0.68
CA GLU A 52 -39.57 -6.63 -1.43
C GLU A 52 -39.14 -5.38 -2.19
N ALA A 53 -37.95 -4.86 -1.86
CA ALA A 53 -37.35 -3.79 -2.62
C ALA A 53 -37.39 -4.22 -4.10
N GLU A 54 -38.12 -3.47 -4.93
CA GLU A 54 -38.22 -3.76 -6.36
C GLU A 54 -36.82 -4.02 -6.89
N LYS A 55 -36.60 -5.26 -7.35
CA LYS A 55 -35.36 -5.66 -8.01
C LYS A 55 -35.31 -4.92 -9.34
N VAL A 56 -34.71 -3.73 -9.37
CA VAL A 56 -34.61 -2.97 -10.62
C VAL A 56 -33.34 -3.38 -11.35
N PHE A 57 -33.29 -4.62 -11.84
CA PHE A 57 -32.40 -4.95 -12.95
C PHE A 57 -32.88 -4.12 -14.15
N LYS A 58 -31.97 -3.33 -14.72
CA LYS A 58 -32.22 -2.45 -15.87
C LYS A 58 -31.93 -3.16 -17.20
N SER A 59 -31.15 -4.23 -17.16
CA SER A 59 -30.80 -5.02 -18.32
C SER A 59 -30.89 -6.52 -18.05
N THR A 60 -30.97 -7.31 -19.12
CA THR A 60 -30.97 -8.77 -19.09
C THR A 60 -29.99 -9.28 -20.12
N LEU A 61 -29.07 -10.16 -19.71
CA LEU A 61 -28.17 -10.90 -20.58
C LEU A 61 -28.93 -12.09 -21.18
N LYS A 62 -29.11 -12.09 -22.50
CA LYS A 62 -29.95 -13.06 -23.20
C LYS A 62 -29.19 -14.24 -23.78
N ASP A 63 -27.94 -14.01 -24.16
CA ASP A 63 -27.17 -14.98 -24.93
C ASP A 63 -25.68 -14.74 -24.69
N ILE A 64 -24.93 -15.84 -24.62
CA ILE A 64 -23.48 -15.88 -24.50
C ILE A 64 -22.97 -16.86 -25.54
N ASP A 65 -22.32 -16.34 -26.57
CA ASP A 65 -21.72 -17.15 -27.63
C ASP A 65 -20.19 -17.11 -27.53
N PHE A 66 -19.54 -18.23 -27.83
CA PHE A 66 -18.09 -18.35 -27.83
C PHE A 66 -17.59 -18.89 -29.16
N THR A 67 -16.67 -18.16 -29.77
CA THR A 67 -16.07 -18.53 -31.04
C THR A 67 -14.57 -18.39 -31.03
N ARG A 68 -13.92 -19.19 -31.88
CA ARG A 68 -12.48 -19.10 -32.13
C ARG A 68 -12.23 -18.28 -33.41
N GLY A 69 -11.59 -17.14 -33.25
CA GLY A 69 -11.09 -16.31 -34.35
C GLY A 69 -9.75 -16.79 -34.92
N ALA A 70 -9.16 -15.96 -35.79
CA ALA A 70 -7.82 -16.19 -36.33
C ALA A 70 -6.74 -16.15 -35.24
N ASN A 71 -5.61 -16.82 -35.46
CA ASN A 71 -4.44 -16.80 -34.55
C ASN A 71 -4.71 -17.20 -33.10
N GLY A 72 -5.74 -18.02 -32.83
CA GLY A 72 -6.08 -18.45 -31.47
C GLY A 72 -6.80 -17.39 -30.64
N LEU A 73 -7.34 -16.35 -31.30
CA LEU A 73 -8.21 -15.35 -30.68
C LEU A 73 -9.48 -16.02 -30.15
N ALA A 74 -9.72 -15.93 -28.84
CA ALA A 74 -11.01 -16.26 -28.25
C ALA A 74 -11.92 -15.04 -28.34
N VAL A 75 -13.12 -15.22 -28.87
CA VAL A 75 -14.13 -14.16 -29.00
C VAL A 75 -15.38 -14.63 -28.29
N THR A 76 -15.76 -13.92 -27.22
CA THR A 76 -17.03 -14.13 -26.53
C THR A 76 -17.96 -12.98 -26.82
N THR A 77 -19.16 -13.30 -27.28
CA THR A 77 -20.19 -12.32 -27.65
C THR A 77 -21.36 -12.43 -26.67
N LEU A 78 -21.58 -11.37 -25.90
CA LEU A 78 -22.64 -11.26 -24.91
C LEU A 78 -23.74 -10.36 -25.46
N THR A 79 -24.96 -10.87 -25.59
CA THR A 79 -26.09 -10.11 -26.14
C THR A 79 -27.07 -9.70 -25.05
N MET A 80 -27.28 -8.39 -24.89
CA MET A 80 -28.14 -7.79 -23.86
C MET A 80 -29.45 -7.26 -24.45
N ASN A 81 -30.44 -7.00 -23.60
CA ASN A 81 -31.70 -6.38 -24.02
C ASN A 81 -31.59 -4.84 -24.25
N ASN A 82 -30.67 -4.16 -23.56
CA ASN A 82 -30.45 -2.71 -23.56
C ASN A 82 -28.96 -2.36 -23.77
N ARG A 83 -28.68 -1.09 -24.10
CA ARG A 83 -27.32 -0.55 -24.33
C ARG A 83 -26.72 0.11 -23.09
N ASP A 84 -27.52 0.46 -22.08
CA ASP A 84 -27.10 1.26 -20.92
C ASP A 84 -26.41 0.43 -19.82
N VAL A 85 -25.56 -0.51 -20.21
CA VAL A 85 -24.75 -1.30 -19.28
C VAL A 85 -23.31 -0.85 -19.47
N GLU A 86 -22.69 -0.39 -18.39
CA GLU A 86 -21.26 -0.08 -18.35
C GLU A 86 -20.53 -1.26 -17.69
N PRO A 87 -19.83 -2.09 -18.47
CA PRO A 87 -19.13 -3.25 -17.93
C PRO A 87 -17.92 -2.83 -17.10
N GLN A 88 -17.65 -3.57 -16.03
CA GLN A 88 -16.41 -3.45 -15.27
C GLN A 88 -15.57 -4.69 -15.54
N VAL A 89 -14.37 -4.50 -16.10
CA VAL A 89 -13.50 -5.60 -16.52
C VAL A 89 -12.25 -5.62 -15.65
N ILE A 90 -11.98 -6.78 -15.06
CA ILE A 90 -10.82 -7.02 -14.22
C ILE A 90 -10.14 -8.31 -14.67
N GLU A 91 -8.91 -8.22 -15.15
CA GLU A 91 -8.10 -9.37 -15.53
C GLU A 91 -6.84 -9.44 -14.67
N ALA A 92 -6.67 -10.58 -13.99
CA ALA A 92 -5.50 -10.89 -13.18
C ALA A 92 -5.47 -12.38 -12.78
N ASN A 93 -4.28 -12.88 -12.43
CA ASN A 93 -4.06 -14.23 -11.90
C ASN A 93 -4.66 -15.35 -12.77
N GLY A 94 -4.64 -15.22 -14.10
CA GLY A 94 -5.21 -16.22 -15.01
C GLY A 94 -6.74 -16.17 -15.14
N LYS A 95 -7.38 -15.10 -14.65
CA LYS A 95 -8.83 -14.95 -14.60
C LYS A 95 -9.26 -13.57 -15.08
N LEU A 96 -10.19 -13.53 -16.03
CA LEU A 96 -10.88 -12.30 -16.41
C LEU A 96 -12.28 -12.34 -15.81
N VAL A 97 -12.64 -11.29 -15.06
CA VAL A 97 -13.92 -11.11 -14.41
C VAL A 97 -14.60 -9.90 -15.04
N LEU A 98 -15.72 -10.16 -15.69
CA LEU A 98 -16.61 -9.16 -16.26
C LEU A 98 -17.81 -9.01 -15.32
N THR A 99 -17.99 -7.81 -14.76
CA THR A 99 -19.16 -7.47 -13.95
C THR A 99 -20.09 -6.58 -14.76
N LEU A 100 -21.35 -6.96 -14.84
CA LEU A 100 -22.44 -6.21 -15.49
C LEU A 100 -23.39 -5.67 -14.42
N PRO A 101 -23.25 -4.40 -14.00
CA PRO A 101 -24.12 -3.79 -13.00
C PRO A 101 -25.58 -3.76 -13.47
N ALA A 102 -26.52 -3.87 -12.52
CA ALA A 102 -27.97 -3.82 -12.78
C ALA A 102 -28.45 -4.73 -13.93
N THR A 103 -27.75 -5.85 -14.14
CA THR A 103 -28.05 -6.83 -15.19
C THR A 103 -28.49 -8.14 -14.55
N GLU A 104 -29.50 -8.77 -15.14
CA GLU A 104 -30.00 -10.10 -14.77
C GLU A 104 -29.59 -11.11 -15.84
N LEU A 105 -29.19 -12.31 -15.44
CA LEU A 105 -29.00 -13.45 -16.34
C LEU A 105 -30.37 -14.03 -16.69
N ALA A 106 -30.62 -14.30 -17.98
CA ALA A 106 -31.75 -15.13 -18.35
C ALA A 106 -31.61 -16.55 -17.75
N GLU A 107 -32.72 -17.26 -17.53
CA GLU A 107 -32.74 -18.55 -16.82
C GLU A 107 -31.81 -19.60 -17.42
N ASP A 108 -31.61 -19.54 -18.74
CA ASP A 108 -30.74 -20.42 -19.53
C ASP A 108 -29.28 -19.95 -19.61
N GLN A 109 -28.97 -18.78 -19.04
CA GLN A 109 -27.64 -18.16 -19.08
C GLN A 109 -26.89 -18.26 -17.74
N LEU A 110 -27.41 -19.04 -16.78
CA LEU A 110 -26.69 -19.46 -15.59
C LEU A 110 -25.96 -20.79 -15.87
N ILE A 111 -24.83 -20.66 -16.58
CA ILE A 111 -24.08 -21.77 -17.18
C ILE A 111 -22.59 -21.74 -16.84
N GLU A 112 -21.97 -22.91 -16.94
CA GLU A 112 -20.54 -23.14 -17.01
C GLU A 112 -20.22 -23.81 -18.35
N LEU A 113 -19.34 -23.18 -19.14
CA LEU A 113 -18.94 -23.61 -20.47
C LEU A 113 -17.47 -24.02 -20.45
N ASP A 114 -17.18 -25.29 -20.76
CA ASP A 114 -15.83 -25.73 -21.10
C ASP A 114 -15.55 -25.42 -22.58
N VAL A 115 -14.63 -24.49 -22.81
CA VAL A 115 -14.24 -24.02 -24.14
C VAL A 115 -12.83 -24.48 -24.54
N THR A 116 -12.24 -25.41 -23.78
CA THR A 116 -10.90 -25.96 -24.05
C THR A 116 -10.82 -26.60 -25.45
N ALA A 117 -11.91 -27.21 -25.92
CA ALA A 117 -11.97 -27.87 -27.23
C ALA A 117 -11.78 -26.90 -28.42
N PHE A 118 -11.96 -25.59 -28.21
CA PHE A 118 -11.76 -24.58 -29.25
C PHE A 118 -10.28 -24.23 -29.44
N GLY A 119 -9.34 -24.74 -28.63
CA GLY A 119 -7.91 -24.49 -28.81
C GLY A 119 -7.55 -23.00 -28.74
N THR A 120 -8.10 -22.32 -27.73
CA THR A 120 -7.75 -20.95 -27.33
C THR A 120 -7.11 -20.96 -25.94
N GLN A 121 -6.62 -19.82 -25.46
CA GLN A 121 -6.10 -19.71 -24.10
C GLN A 121 -7.18 -19.74 -23.02
N VAL A 122 -8.43 -19.45 -23.39
CA VAL A 122 -9.59 -19.55 -22.48
C VAL A 122 -9.98 -21.02 -22.36
N THR A 123 -10.19 -21.46 -21.12
CA THR A 123 -10.51 -22.85 -20.76
C THR A 123 -11.95 -22.99 -20.31
N THR A 124 -12.41 -22.07 -19.48
CA THR A 124 -13.76 -22.10 -18.90
C THR A 124 -14.38 -20.72 -18.90
N ILE A 125 -15.69 -20.65 -19.15
CA ILE A 125 -16.51 -19.46 -18.97
C ILE A 125 -17.65 -19.82 -18.01
N GLU A 126 -17.74 -19.12 -16.90
CA GLU A 126 -18.77 -19.37 -15.88
C GLU A 126 -19.54 -18.08 -15.59
N THR A 127 -20.83 -18.21 -15.30
CA THR A 127 -21.73 -17.09 -15.08
C THR A 127 -22.39 -17.18 -13.71
N PHE A 128 -22.52 -16.04 -13.06
CA PHE A 128 -23.06 -15.93 -11.71
C PHE A 128 -24.06 -14.80 -11.65
N GLN A 129 -25.21 -15.07 -11.02
CA GLN A 129 -26.17 -14.03 -10.67
C GLN A 129 -25.89 -13.53 -9.25
N GLU A 130 -25.61 -12.23 -9.10
CA GLU A 130 -25.50 -11.56 -7.81
C GLU A 130 -26.78 -10.77 -7.50
N LYS A 131 -26.81 -10.11 -6.33
CA LYS A 131 -28.01 -9.42 -5.83
C LYS A 131 -28.47 -8.28 -6.75
N ASP A 132 -27.53 -7.58 -7.36
CA ASP A 132 -27.73 -6.37 -8.17
C ASP A 132 -26.87 -6.32 -9.44
N SER A 133 -26.17 -7.40 -9.76
CA SER A 133 -25.31 -7.50 -10.94
C SER A 133 -25.23 -8.95 -11.45
N SER A 134 -24.73 -9.12 -12.68
CA SER A 134 -24.30 -10.42 -13.20
C SER A 134 -22.78 -10.42 -13.34
N ARG A 135 -22.14 -11.52 -12.97
CA ARG A 135 -20.68 -11.68 -13.05
C ARG A 135 -20.36 -12.85 -13.98
N ILE A 136 -19.48 -12.60 -14.94
CA ILE A 136 -19.00 -13.60 -15.89
C ILE A 136 -17.49 -13.77 -15.66
N GLU A 137 -17.05 -15.00 -15.49
CA GLU A 137 -15.68 -15.35 -15.18
C GLU A 137 -15.08 -16.20 -16.31
N PHE A 138 -13.90 -15.81 -16.79
CA PHE A 138 -13.17 -16.48 -17.85
C PHE A 138 -11.84 -16.96 -17.26
N ASN A 139 -11.66 -18.27 -17.17
CA ASN A 139 -10.39 -18.85 -16.76
C ASN A 139 -9.51 -19.06 -18.01
N TYR A 140 -8.29 -18.55 -18.00
CA TYR A 140 -7.35 -18.69 -19.10
C TYR A 140 -5.95 -19.09 -18.63
N THR A 141 -5.10 -19.45 -19.58
CA THR A 141 -3.71 -19.86 -19.30
C THR A 141 -2.69 -19.01 -20.07
N GLY A 142 -1.53 -18.81 -19.45
CA GLY A 142 -0.44 -18.02 -20.03
C GLY A 142 -0.70 -16.51 -20.04
N ASN A 143 0.20 -15.77 -20.69
CA ASN A 143 0.15 -14.31 -20.76
C ASN A 143 -0.75 -13.89 -21.93
N VAL A 144 -1.86 -13.23 -21.62
CA VAL A 144 -2.87 -12.83 -22.59
C VAL A 144 -3.07 -11.33 -22.61
N ILE A 145 -3.68 -10.86 -23.69
CA ILE A 145 -4.18 -9.51 -23.87
C ILE A 145 -5.67 -9.64 -24.03
N THR A 146 -6.39 -8.85 -23.23
CA THR A 146 -7.84 -8.83 -23.22
C THR A 146 -8.34 -7.48 -23.68
N ASN A 147 -9.33 -7.48 -24.56
CA ASN A 147 -10.01 -6.25 -24.97
C ASN A 147 -11.52 -6.47 -24.91
N THR A 148 -12.22 -5.45 -24.43
CA THR A 148 -13.68 -5.47 -24.29
C THR A 148 -14.26 -4.31 -25.07
N GLU A 149 -15.17 -4.60 -25.98
CA GLU A 149 -15.78 -3.59 -26.85
C GLU A 149 -17.29 -3.76 -26.87
N GLN A 150 -18.02 -2.66 -26.70
CA GLN A 150 -19.47 -2.65 -26.69
C GLN A 150 -20.02 -1.96 -27.93
N ASP A 151 -20.63 -2.72 -28.84
CA ASP A 151 -21.43 -2.19 -29.93
C ASP A 151 -22.91 -2.32 -29.60
N GLY A 152 -23.39 -1.30 -28.89
CA GLY A 152 -24.77 -1.19 -28.50
C GLY A 152 -25.26 -2.27 -27.56
N LYS A 153 -25.98 -3.25 -28.08
CA LYS A 153 -26.56 -4.34 -27.27
C LYS A 153 -25.61 -5.54 -27.16
N THR A 154 -24.53 -5.52 -27.92
CA THR A 154 -23.58 -6.62 -28.01
C THR A 154 -22.28 -6.18 -27.36
N LEU A 155 -21.83 -6.96 -26.39
CA LEU A 155 -20.54 -6.78 -25.73
C LEU A 155 -19.61 -7.91 -26.18
N THR A 156 -18.49 -7.56 -26.77
CA THR A 156 -17.51 -8.51 -27.29
C THR A 156 -16.27 -8.50 -26.41
N VAL A 157 -15.96 -9.63 -25.79
CA VAL A 157 -14.74 -9.86 -25.02
C VAL A 157 -13.79 -10.68 -25.88
N THR A 158 -12.60 -10.15 -26.11
CA THR A 158 -11.56 -10.81 -26.90
C THR A 158 -10.37 -11.14 -26.01
N VAL A 159 -9.87 -12.36 -26.12
CA VAL A 159 -8.68 -12.83 -25.38
C VAL A 159 -7.70 -13.42 -26.38
N SER A 160 -6.46 -12.91 -26.39
CA SER A 160 -5.41 -13.32 -27.32
C SER A 160 -4.08 -13.51 -26.59
N PRO A 161 -3.19 -14.41 -27.03
CA PRO A 161 -1.86 -14.53 -26.44
C PRO A 161 -1.01 -13.28 -26.73
N MET A 162 -0.16 -12.88 -25.78
CA MET A 162 0.82 -11.81 -25.99
C MET A 162 1.80 -12.15 -27.12
N SER A 163 2.15 -11.17 -27.95
CA SER A 163 3.19 -11.34 -28.96
C SER A 163 4.59 -11.36 -28.34
N GLN A 164 5.59 -11.89 -29.05
CA GLN A 164 6.99 -11.92 -28.60
C GLN A 164 7.54 -10.52 -28.29
N GLU A 165 7.16 -9.51 -29.07
CA GLU A 165 7.57 -8.12 -28.83
C GLU A 165 6.98 -7.55 -27.54
N GLN A 166 5.74 -7.91 -27.23
CA GLN A 166 5.06 -7.47 -26.01
C GLN A 166 5.68 -8.14 -24.78
N MET A 167 5.97 -9.44 -24.85
CA MET A 167 6.70 -10.14 -23.79
C MET A 167 8.10 -9.53 -23.55
N ALA A 168 8.85 -9.22 -24.62
CA ALA A 168 10.16 -8.59 -24.48
C ALA A 168 10.11 -7.17 -23.89
N LYS A 169 8.98 -6.46 -24.02
CA LYS A 169 8.77 -5.16 -23.36
C LYS A 169 8.48 -5.32 -21.87
N LEU A 170 7.68 -6.32 -21.50
CA LEU A 170 7.42 -6.67 -20.10
C LEU A 170 8.72 -7.03 -19.37
N GLU A 171 9.57 -7.86 -19.98
CA GLU A 171 10.87 -8.26 -19.39
C GLU A 171 11.87 -7.10 -19.21
N LYS A 172 11.74 -6.03 -20.01
CA LYS A 172 12.61 -4.83 -19.91
C LYS A 172 12.06 -3.77 -18.96
N SER A 173 10.87 -3.98 -18.40
CA SER A 173 10.25 -3.04 -17.49
C SER A 173 11.01 -3.00 -16.16
N GLN A 174 11.06 -1.82 -15.52
CA GLN A 174 11.55 -1.69 -14.13
C GLN A 174 10.54 -2.18 -13.09
N TYR A 175 9.36 -2.58 -13.57
CA TYR A 175 8.22 -3.00 -12.79
C TYR A 175 8.16 -4.53 -12.78
N GLU A 176 8.01 -5.12 -11.58
CA GLU A 176 8.05 -6.57 -11.36
C GLU A 176 6.65 -7.18 -11.23
N GLY A 177 5.61 -6.34 -11.19
CA GLY A 177 4.24 -6.78 -11.00
C GLY A 177 3.73 -7.67 -12.13
N GLU A 178 2.87 -8.64 -11.79
CA GLU A 178 2.13 -9.41 -12.77
C GLU A 178 1.30 -8.47 -13.67
N PRO A 179 1.22 -8.76 -14.99
CA PRO A 179 0.44 -7.94 -15.90
C PRO A 179 -1.04 -8.07 -15.57
N ILE A 180 -1.73 -6.94 -15.56
CA ILE A 180 -3.17 -6.84 -15.35
C ILE A 180 -3.81 -6.02 -16.46
N SER A 181 -5.08 -6.29 -16.72
CA SER A 181 -5.92 -5.49 -17.59
C SER A 181 -7.15 -5.02 -16.82
N LEU A 182 -7.38 -3.71 -16.84
CA LEU A 182 -8.42 -3.07 -16.06
C LEU A 182 -9.15 -2.08 -16.96
N ASP A 183 -10.48 -2.15 -16.98
CA ASP A 183 -11.29 -1.14 -17.65
C ASP A 183 -12.33 -0.59 -16.67
N PHE A 184 -12.15 0.69 -16.33
CA PHE A 184 -12.99 1.42 -15.40
C PHE A 184 -13.34 2.78 -15.98
N GLN A 185 -14.62 3.09 -15.99
CA GLN A 185 -15.12 4.40 -16.38
C GLN A 185 -15.81 5.05 -15.18
N ASP A 186 -15.33 6.24 -14.80
CA ASP A 186 -15.89 7.06 -13.72
C ASP A 186 -16.02 6.34 -12.35
N VAL A 187 -15.04 5.51 -11.99
CA VAL A 187 -15.06 4.74 -10.73
C VAL A 187 -14.32 5.49 -9.62
N PRO A 188 -14.84 5.53 -8.37
CA PRO A 188 -14.12 6.13 -7.24
C PRO A 188 -12.72 5.52 -7.07
N VAL A 189 -11.69 6.36 -6.95
CA VAL A 189 -10.29 5.90 -6.90
C VAL A 189 -10.04 4.89 -5.77
N ARG A 190 -10.72 5.05 -4.63
CA ARG A 190 -10.63 4.12 -3.49
C ARG A 190 -11.04 2.70 -3.87
N GLN A 191 -12.10 2.57 -4.67
CA GLN A 191 -12.59 1.26 -5.11
C GLN A 191 -11.59 0.61 -6.08
N VAL A 192 -11.04 1.38 -7.01
CA VAL A 192 -9.98 0.90 -7.93
C VAL A 192 -8.77 0.40 -7.14
N LEU A 193 -8.29 1.17 -6.16
CA LEU A 193 -7.16 0.78 -5.31
C LEU A 193 -7.46 -0.49 -4.50
N GLN A 194 -8.67 -0.61 -3.95
CA GLN A 194 -9.12 -1.80 -3.23
C GLN A 194 -9.16 -3.04 -4.13
N ILE A 195 -9.60 -2.90 -5.38
CA ILE A 195 -9.62 -3.99 -6.36
C ILE A 195 -8.19 -4.46 -6.62
N ILE A 196 -7.27 -3.54 -6.93
CA ILE A 196 -5.85 -3.87 -7.16
C ILE A 196 -5.26 -4.58 -5.95
N ALA A 197 -5.53 -4.10 -4.74
CA ALA A 197 -5.03 -4.71 -3.50
C ALA A 197 -5.59 -6.12 -3.27
N LYS A 198 -6.90 -6.32 -3.48
CA LYS A 198 -7.56 -7.62 -3.31
C LYS A 198 -7.07 -8.65 -4.32
N VAL A 199 -6.87 -8.22 -5.56
CA VAL A 199 -6.38 -9.07 -6.65
C VAL A 199 -4.94 -9.54 -6.40
N ASN A 200 -4.07 -8.65 -5.94
CA ASN A 200 -2.66 -8.94 -5.71
C ASN A 200 -2.35 -9.43 -4.28
N GLY A 201 -3.37 -9.50 -3.41
CA GLY A 201 -3.25 -10.08 -2.07
C GLY A 201 -2.48 -9.25 -1.05
N PHE A 202 -2.35 -7.93 -1.24
CA PHE A 202 -1.70 -7.04 -0.25
C PHE A 202 -2.71 -6.24 0.58
N ASN A 203 -2.32 -5.90 1.82
CA ASN A 203 -3.19 -5.10 2.69
C ASN A 203 -3.09 -3.62 2.32
N LEU A 204 -4.24 -3.00 2.07
CA LEU A 204 -4.34 -1.59 1.72
C LEU A 204 -5.09 -0.82 2.81
N VAL A 205 -4.55 0.33 3.20
CA VAL A 205 -5.22 1.32 4.04
C VAL A 205 -5.26 2.64 3.28
N THR A 206 -6.46 3.19 3.10
CA THR A 206 -6.67 4.51 2.48
C THR A 206 -7.26 5.48 3.49
N THR A 207 -6.82 6.74 3.48
CA THR A 207 -7.46 7.79 4.30
C THR A 207 -8.79 8.24 3.70
N ASP A 208 -9.68 8.79 4.53
CA ASP A 208 -10.99 9.30 4.08
C ASP A 208 -10.87 10.51 3.12
N THR A 209 -9.71 11.17 3.13
CA THR A 209 -9.35 12.30 2.28
C THR A 209 -9.08 11.89 0.82
N VAL A 210 -8.90 10.60 0.54
CA VAL A 210 -8.76 10.07 -0.82
C VAL A 210 -10.11 10.14 -1.54
N THR A 211 -10.31 11.17 -2.35
CA THR A 211 -11.57 11.44 -3.06
C THR A 211 -11.37 11.61 -4.56
N GLY A 212 -12.45 11.45 -5.32
CA GLY A 212 -12.49 11.63 -6.77
C GLY A 212 -12.59 10.33 -7.56
N ASN A 213 -12.97 10.48 -8.83
CA ASN A 213 -13.24 9.38 -9.75
C ASN A 213 -12.12 9.26 -10.79
N VAL A 214 -11.85 8.05 -11.25
CA VAL A 214 -10.82 7.73 -12.23
C VAL A 214 -11.48 6.98 -13.38
N SER A 215 -11.11 7.36 -14.60
CA SER A 215 -11.37 6.56 -15.79
C SER A 215 -10.04 6.04 -16.33
N ILE A 216 -9.85 4.73 -16.34
CA ILE A 216 -8.64 4.07 -16.82
C ILE A 216 -9.00 2.87 -17.70
N SER A 217 -8.28 2.73 -18.79
CA SER A 217 -8.28 1.54 -19.62
C SER A 217 -6.84 1.08 -19.75
N LEU A 218 -6.54 -0.06 -19.16
CA LEU A 218 -5.21 -0.67 -19.06
C LEU A 218 -5.29 -2.06 -19.66
N THR A 219 -4.27 -2.44 -20.43
CA THR A 219 -4.21 -3.74 -21.09
C THR A 219 -2.82 -4.33 -20.98
N GLY A 220 -2.69 -5.44 -20.24
CA GLY A 220 -1.42 -6.15 -20.06
C GLY A 220 -0.32 -5.30 -19.44
N VAL A 221 -0.66 -4.45 -18.47
CA VAL A 221 0.28 -3.53 -17.80
C VAL A 221 0.64 -4.09 -16.42
N PRO A 222 1.92 -4.08 -15.98
CA PRO A 222 2.29 -4.45 -14.62
C PRO A 222 1.48 -3.67 -13.58
N TRP A 223 0.93 -4.35 -12.58
CA TRP A 223 0.01 -3.73 -11.61
C TRP A 223 0.66 -2.61 -10.77
N ASP A 224 1.95 -2.70 -10.51
CA ASP A 224 2.75 -1.72 -9.77
C ASP A 224 2.96 -0.45 -10.59
N GLN A 225 3.14 -0.59 -11.91
CA GLN A 225 3.12 0.53 -12.85
C GLN A 225 1.72 1.17 -12.91
N ALA A 226 0.67 0.37 -13.02
CA ALA A 226 -0.71 0.85 -13.02
C ALA A 226 -1.03 1.66 -11.74
N LEU A 227 -0.66 1.10 -10.58
CA LEU A 227 -0.80 1.76 -9.29
C LEU A 227 -0.06 3.10 -9.26
N ASP A 228 1.21 3.15 -9.69
CA ASP A 228 2.00 4.37 -9.70
C ASP A 228 1.38 5.45 -10.61
N MET A 229 0.85 5.07 -11.77
CA MET A 229 0.13 6.00 -12.66
C MET A 229 -1.13 6.56 -12.01
N ILE A 230 -1.94 5.71 -11.36
CA ILE A 230 -3.16 6.13 -10.66
C ILE A 230 -2.82 7.12 -9.55
N LEU A 231 -1.79 6.83 -8.76
CA LEU A 231 -1.32 7.70 -7.68
C LEU A 231 -0.87 9.07 -8.22
N LYS A 232 -0.05 9.09 -9.27
CA LYS A 232 0.44 10.32 -9.92
C LYS A 232 -0.68 11.18 -10.47
N ILE A 233 -1.65 10.59 -11.17
CA ILE A 233 -2.78 11.33 -11.77
C ILE A 233 -3.66 11.99 -10.69
N LYS A 234 -3.82 11.33 -9.54
CA LYS A 234 -4.65 11.82 -8.43
C LYS A 234 -3.89 12.59 -7.35
N GLY A 235 -2.58 12.82 -7.52
CA GLY A 235 -1.76 13.51 -6.51
C GLY A 235 -1.70 12.76 -5.18
N LEU A 236 -1.84 11.43 -5.23
CA LEU A 236 -1.74 10.54 -4.08
C LEU A 236 -0.29 10.04 -3.98
N ASP A 237 0.11 9.67 -2.78
CA ASP A 237 1.40 9.03 -2.54
C ASP A 237 1.21 7.78 -1.66
N LYS A 238 2.18 6.87 -1.71
CA LYS A 238 2.16 5.58 -1.02
C LYS A 238 3.27 5.51 0.04
N ARG A 239 2.97 4.89 1.17
CA ARG A 239 3.94 4.55 2.21
C ARG A 239 3.76 3.08 2.59
N GLN A 240 4.86 2.35 2.60
CA GLN A 240 4.86 0.94 2.96
C GLN A 240 5.33 0.78 4.40
N GLU A 241 4.45 0.26 5.25
CA GLU A 241 4.75 -0.06 6.65
C GLU A 241 4.62 -1.58 6.83
N GLY A 242 5.74 -2.28 6.64
CA GLY A 242 5.76 -3.74 6.66
C GLY A 242 4.88 -4.35 5.56
N ASN A 243 3.78 -4.98 5.96
CA ASN A 243 2.82 -5.66 5.08
C ASN A 243 1.59 -4.80 4.71
N ILE A 244 1.56 -3.53 5.12
CA ILE A 244 0.45 -2.61 4.86
C ILE A 244 0.93 -1.51 3.92
N LEU A 245 0.14 -1.26 2.88
CA LEU A 245 0.30 -0.12 1.99
C LEU A 245 -0.66 0.99 2.42
N LEU A 246 -0.11 2.10 2.92
CA LEU A 246 -0.86 3.32 3.21
C LEU A 246 -0.91 4.21 1.97
N ILE A 247 -2.09 4.62 1.56
CA ILE A 247 -2.31 5.58 0.47
C ILE A 247 -3.07 6.79 1.01
N ALA A 248 -2.51 7.97 0.78
CA ALA A 248 -3.11 9.25 1.17
C ALA A 248 -2.69 10.35 0.18
N PRO A 249 -3.37 11.52 0.19
CA PRO A 249 -2.92 12.67 -0.59
C PRO A 249 -1.47 13.04 -0.25
N SER A 250 -0.66 13.34 -1.27
CA SER A 250 0.77 13.63 -1.11
C SER A 250 1.02 14.78 -0.13
N GLU A 251 0.16 15.80 -0.18
CA GLU A 251 0.22 16.95 0.72
C GLU A 251 -0.06 16.59 2.19
N GLU A 252 -1.00 15.68 2.45
CA GLU A 252 -1.28 15.23 3.82
C GLU A 252 -0.08 14.44 4.39
N LEU A 253 0.54 13.60 3.55
CA LEU A 253 1.71 12.81 3.93
C LEU A 253 2.93 13.71 4.20
N SER A 254 3.20 14.68 3.33
CA SER A 254 4.31 15.63 3.52
C SER A 254 4.11 16.50 4.77
N GLN A 255 2.89 16.95 5.03
CA GLN A 255 2.56 17.72 6.24
C GLN A 255 2.75 16.88 7.51
N ARG A 256 2.29 15.63 7.52
CA ARG A 256 2.48 14.72 8.66
C ARG A 256 3.96 14.45 8.92
N GLU A 257 4.74 14.26 7.87
CA GLU A 257 6.19 14.01 7.96
C GLU A 257 6.94 15.24 8.48
N THR A 258 6.68 16.41 7.91
CA THR A 258 7.28 17.67 8.38
C THR A 258 6.90 17.98 9.82
N GLN A 259 5.64 17.80 10.22
CA GLN A 259 5.20 17.98 11.60
C GLN A 259 5.90 17.01 12.55
N LYS A 260 6.04 15.75 12.16
CA LYS A 260 6.77 14.74 12.95
C LYS A 260 8.23 15.14 13.13
N LEU A 261 8.91 15.51 12.06
CA LEU A 261 10.30 15.96 12.10
C LEU A 261 10.47 17.22 12.95
N GLN A 262 9.56 18.19 12.85
CA GLN A 262 9.57 19.38 13.70
C GLN A 262 9.36 19.04 15.17
N SER A 263 8.45 18.11 15.48
CA SER A 263 8.23 17.62 16.84
C SER A 263 9.48 16.93 17.37
N ASP A 264 10.11 16.06 16.58
CA ASP A 264 11.33 15.36 16.96
C ASP A 264 12.49 16.34 17.19
N GLN A 265 12.63 17.36 16.34
CA GLN A 265 13.60 18.45 16.54
C GLN A 265 13.32 19.25 17.82
N GLN A 266 12.04 19.55 18.10
CA GLN A 266 11.66 20.26 19.32
C GLN A 266 11.95 19.43 20.57
N VAL A 267 11.66 18.12 20.54
CA VAL A 267 11.99 17.19 21.61
C VAL A 267 13.51 17.15 21.83
N ALA A 268 14.30 17.07 20.75
CA ALA A 268 15.77 17.11 20.84
C ALA A 268 16.29 18.43 21.43
N GLN A 269 15.69 19.57 21.07
CA GLN A 269 16.05 20.88 21.62
C GLN A 269 15.66 21.07 23.09
N LEU A 270 14.60 20.40 23.55
CA LEU A 270 14.14 20.46 24.94
C LEU A 270 14.74 19.36 25.82
N ALA A 271 15.49 18.43 25.24
CA ALA A 271 16.15 17.37 25.98
C ALA A 271 17.11 17.95 27.05
N PRO A 272 17.11 17.37 28.27
CA PRO A 272 17.98 17.82 29.35
C PRO A 272 19.45 17.51 29.02
N LEU A 273 20.31 18.49 29.28
CA LEU A 273 21.76 18.33 29.14
C LEU A 273 22.32 17.68 30.40
N ALA A 274 23.05 16.58 30.23
CA ALA A 274 23.83 15.94 31.27
C ALA A 274 25.31 16.30 31.10
N SER A 275 26.12 15.99 32.10
CA SER A 275 27.57 16.15 32.02
C SER A 275 28.24 14.85 32.45
N ALA A 276 29.23 14.41 31.69
CA ALA A 276 29.97 13.19 31.94
C ALA A 276 31.48 13.43 31.71
N SER A 277 32.29 12.79 32.54
CA SER A 277 33.74 12.73 32.37
C SER A 277 34.14 11.39 31.78
N ILE A 278 34.94 11.39 30.72
CA ILE A 278 35.46 10.20 30.03
C ILE A 278 36.98 10.23 30.08
N THR A 279 37.59 9.27 30.76
CA THR A 279 39.05 9.14 30.86
C THR A 279 39.59 8.40 29.64
N VAL A 280 40.68 8.91 29.06
CA VAL A 280 41.34 8.35 27.87
C VAL A 280 42.70 7.76 28.28
N ASN A 281 43.04 6.56 27.82
CA ASN A 281 44.20 5.81 28.32
C ASN A 281 45.38 5.75 27.35
N TYR A 282 45.13 5.53 26.06
CA TYR A 282 46.14 5.31 25.02
C TYR A 282 46.26 6.53 24.08
N ALA A 283 45.14 7.12 23.68
CA ALA A 283 45.10 8.30 22.83
C ALA A 283 45.20 9.61 23.64
N LYS A 284 45.50 10.72 22.97
CA LYS A 284 45.47 12.05 23.60
C LYS A 284 44.04 12.58 23.63
N ALA A 285 43.55 12.96 24.81
CA ALA A 285 42.21 13.51 24.97
C ALA A 285 41.97 14.78 24.12
N ALA A 286 43.00 15.59 23.88
CA ALA A 286 42.91 16.77 23.01
C ALA A 286 42.60 16.42 21.55
N GLU A 287 43.24 15.38 21.00
CA GLU A 287 43.03 14.94 19.61
C GLU A 287 41.63 14.31 19.46
N LEU A 288 41.20 13.50 20.43
CA LEU A 288 39.85 12.94 20.44
C LEU A 288 38.76 14.02 20.60
N SER A 289 39.01 15.07 21.39
CA SER A 289 38.03 16.14 21.58
C SER A 289 37.73 16.92 20.29
N GLN A 290 38.68 16.98 19.36
CA GLN A 290 38.49 17.60 18.04
C GLN A 290 37.58 16.75 17.15
N ILE A 291 37.60 15.42 17.29
CA ILE A 291 36.71 14.51 16.56
C ILE A 291 35.28 14.59 17.09
N LEU A 292 35.13 14.76 18.42
CA LEU A 292 33.82 14.86 19.07
C LEU A 292 33.13 16.19 18.76
N LYS A 293 33.90 17.27 18.66
CA LYS A 293 33.38 18.61 18.36
C LYS A 293 33.23 18.77 16.85
N ALA A 294 32.05 19.17 16.39
CA ALA A 294 31.90 19.60 15.01
C ALA A 294 32.79 20.83 14.75
N GLU A 295 33.69 20.76 13.76
CA GLU A 295 34.15 21.99 13.10
C GLU A 295 32.98 22.60 12.31
N GLU A 296 33.03 23.92 12.07
CA GLU A 296 31.99 24.66 11.35
C GLU A 296 31.69 24.00 9.99
N GLY A 297 30.63 23.19 9.93
CA GLY A 297 30.36 22.33 8.75
C GLY A 297 29.57 21.04 9.01
N GLY A 298 29.32 20.65 10.27
CA GLY A 298 28.28 19.66 10.59
C GLY A 298 28.69 18.18 10.45
N GLY A 299 29.78 17.78 11.11
CA GLY A 299 30.24 16.37 11.15
C GLY A 299 30.62 15.85 12.54
N GLY A 300 30.32 16.59 13.61
CA GLY A 300 30.62 16.17 14.98
C GLY A 300 29.58 15.21 15.57
N ILE A 301 30.00 14.43 16.57
CA ILE A 301 29.15 13.45 17.28
C ILE A 301 28.19 14.13 18.27
N LEU A 302 28.54 15.34 18.69
CA LEU A 302 27.75 16.11 19.64
C LEU A 302 26.71 16.98 18.95
N THR A 303 25.65 17.28 19.68
CA THR A 303 24.62 18.20 19.21
C THR A 303 25.14 19.63 19.14
N ASP A 304 24.43 20.51 18.44
CA ASP A 304 24.75 21.95 18.39
C ASP A 304 24.80 22.62 19.78
N ARG A 305 24.16 22.01 20.79
CA ARG A 305 24.14 22.49 22.19
C ARG A 305 25.26 21.87 23.04
N GLY A 306 25.94 20.88 22.50
CA GLY A 306 26.98 20.11 23.18
C GLY A 306 28.26 20.92 23.36
N THR A 307 28.90 20.78 24.52
CA THR A 307 30.24 21.35 24.77
C THR A 307 31.22 20.27 25.21
N VAL A 308 32.46 20.43 24.75
CA VAL A 308 33.59 19.56 25.12
C VAL A 308 34.68 20.41 25.73
N THR A 309 35.21 19.95 26.85
CA THR A 309 36.40 20.53 27.47
C THR A 309 37.36 19.40 27.83
N VAL A 310 38.66 19.65 27.73
CA VAL A 310 39.68 18.65 28.04
C VAL A 310 40.48 19.09 29.26
N ASP A 311 40.61 18.21 30.25
CA ASP A 311 41.62 18.34 31.31
C ASP A 311 42.88 17.58 30.88
N SER A 312 43.90 18.34 30.47
CA SER A 312 45.18 17.79 30.02
C SER A 312 46.00 17.14 31.14
N ARG A 313 45.78 17.52 32.41
CA ARG A 313 46.51 16.96 33.55
C ARG A 313 46.07 15.53 33.86
N THR A 314 44.79 15.23 33.66
CA THR A 314 44.19 13.91 33.94
C THR A 314 43.82 13.13 32.68
N ASN A 315 44.19 13.63 31.49
CA ASN A 315 43.80 13.10 30.18
C ASN A 315 42.31 12.71 30.11
N THR A 316 41.45 13.60 30.62
CA THR A 316 40.00 13.36 30.74
C THR A 316 39.22 14.37 29.90
N ILE A 317 38.23 13.88 29.17
CA ILE A 317 37.31 14.67 28.36
C ILE A 317 36.03 14.90 29.18
N LEU A 318 35.68 16.16 29.41
CA LEU A 318 34.41 16.57 29.99
C LEU A 318 33.45 16.91 28.86
N VAL A 319 32.39 16.12 28.73
CA VAL A 319 31.33 16.30 27.72
C VAL A 319 30.07 16.75 28.43
N ARG A 320 29.43 17.80 27.91
CA ARG A 320 28.09 18.23 28.32
C ARG A 320 27.19 18.21 27.10
N ASP A 321 26.25 17.27 27.07
CA ASP A 321 25.29 17.11 25.98
C ASP A 321 24.07 16.29 26.43
N THR A 322 23.17 15.93 25.52
CA THR A 322 22.12 14.95 25.74
C THR A 322 22.72 13.57 26.09
N GLN A 323 21.97 12.78 26.84
CA GLN A 323 22.43 11.44 27.25
C GLN A 323 22.76 10.55 26.04
N ALA A 324 21.96 10.61 24.98
CA ALA A 324 22.18 9.85 23.76
C ALA A 324 23.53 10.19 23.09
N SER A 325 23.85 11.47 22.97
CA SER A 325 25.13 11.94 22.40
C SER A 325 26.32 11.63 23.29
N ILE A 326 26.18 11.68 24.61
CA ILE A 326 27.24 11.25 25.55
C ILE A 326 27.54 9.75 25.40
N ASP A 327 26.50 8.92 25.27
CA ASP A 327 26.67 7.48 25.10
C ASP A 327 27.27 7.14 23.73
N GLU A 328 26.95 7.91 22.68
CA GLU A 328 27.59 7.82 21.38
C GLU A 328 29.06 8.25 21.42
N ALA A 329 29.35 9.40 22.03
CA ALA A 329 30.71 9.87 22.23
C ALA A 329 31.57 8.84 22.99
N ARG A 330 31.02 8.20 24.02
CA ARG A 330 31.70 7.13 24.76
C ARG A 330 32.04 5.95 23.84
N ARG A 331 31.07 5.46 23.05
CA ARG A 331 31.31 4.36 22.09
C ARG A 331 32.42 4.68 21.10
N VAL A 332 32.42 5.90 20.57
CA VAL A 332 33.46 6.32 19.61
C VAL A 332 34.83 6.43 20.27
N ILE A 333 34.92 7.07 21.44
CA ILE A 333 36.18 7.17 22.19
C ILE A 333 36.74 5.78 22.51
N GLU A 334 35.91 4.85 22.98
CA GLU A 334 36.33 3.47 23.29
C GLU A 334 36.88 2.74 22.06
N SER A 335 36.30 2.98 20.87
CA SER A 335 36.79 2.37 19.61
C SER A 335 38.11 2.97 19.11
N LEU A 336 38.40 4.22 19.45
CA LEU A 336 39.61 4.93 19.03
C LEU A 336 40.76 4.84 20.05
N ASP A 337 40.44 4.64 21.33
CA ASP A 337 41.41 4.53 22.43
C ASP A 337 42.06 3.14 22.47
N ILE A 338 42.82 2.80 21.44
CA ILE A 338 43.54 1.51 21.31
C ILE A 338 45.07 1.70 21.34
N PRO A 339 45.81 0.72 21.89
CA PRO A 339 47.28 0.80 21.93
C PRO A 339 47.90 0.73 20.52
N VAL A 340 48.85 1.62 20.24
CA VAL A 340 49.63 1.61 19.01
C VAL A 340 50.68 0.49 19.00
N LYS A 341 50.87 -0.16 17.84
CA LYS A 341 51.91 -1.18 17.67
C LYS A 341 53.28 -0.50 17.46
N GLN A 342 54.30 -0.99 18.16
CA GLN A 342 55.67 -0.54 17.96
C GLN A 342 56.31 -1.30 16.79
N VAL A 343 57.06 -0.59 15.94
CA VAL A 343 57.81 -1.18 14.82
C VAL A 343 59.31 -0.88 14.98
N LEU A 344 60.13 -1.93 14.85
CA LEU A 344 61.59 -1.83 14.86
C LEU A 344 62.08 -1.69 13.42
N ILE A 345 62.83 -0.63 13.15
CA ILE A 345 63.46 -0.40 11.84
C ILE A 345 64.96 -0.66 12.01
N GLU A 346 65.46 -1.76 11.43
CA GLU A 346 66.89 -2.06 11.36
C GLU A 346 67.42 -1.68 9.96
N SER A 347 68.52 -0.93 9.92
CA SER A 347 69.27 -0.66 8.69
C SER A 347 70.72 -1.09 8.91
N ARG A 348 71.24 -1.91 8.00
CA ARG A 348 72.63 -2.37 8.03
C ARG A 348 73.37 -1.80 6.83
N MET A 349 74.32 -0.91 7.10
CA MET A 349 75.26 -0.40 6.10
C MET A 349 76.56 -1.19 6.20
N VAL A 350 76.94 -1.87 5.11
CA VAL A 350 78.21 -2.59 5.01
C VAL A 350 79.12 -1.81 4.07
N THR A 351 80.25 -1.32 4.60
CA THR A 351 81.29 -0.67 3.81
C THR A 351 82.52 -1.57 3.79
N VAL A 352 82.89 -2.05 2.61
CA VAL A 352 84.14 -2.78 2.40
C VAL A 352 85.17 -1.78 1.88
N ARG A 353 86.32 -1.69 2.57
CA ARG A 353 87.49 -0.96 2.07
C ARG A 353 88.61 -1.96 1.87
N ASP A 354 89.13 -2.04 0.66
CA ASP A 354 90.27 -2.88 0.33
C ASP A 354 91.49 -1.97 0.15
N ASN A 355 92.43 -2.04 1.09
CA ASN A 355 93.72 -1.36 1.01
C ASN A 355 94.81 -2.39 1.29
N VAL A 356 95.44 -2.89 0.22
CA VAL A 356 96.69 -3.66 0.30
C VAL A 356 97.83 -2.71 -0.03
N ASP A 357 98.76 -2.54 0.92
CA ASP A 357 99.99 -1.77 0.73
C ASP A 357 101.18 -2.67 1.10
N GLU A 358 102.02 -2.99 0.13
CA GLU A 358 103.21 -3.83 0.30
C GLU A 358 104.45 -2.98 -0.05
N GLN A 359 105.17 -2.55 0.99
CA GLN A 359 106.41 -1.80 0.81
C GLN A 359 107.59 -2.59 1.35
N THR A 360 108.44 -3.07 0.43
CA THR A 360 109.72 -3.68 0.76
C THR A 360 110.84 -2.75 0.31
N GLY A 361 111.76 -2.41 1.21
CA GLY A 361 112.93 -1.60 0.88
C GLY A 361 114.03 -1.75 1.93
N VAL A 362 115.27 -1.92 1.49
CA VAL A 362 116.45 -2.00 2.37
C VAL A 362 117.23 -0.69 2.26
N ARG A 363 117.59 -0.10 3.40
CA ARG A 363 118.27 1.18 3.48
C ARG A 363 119.64 1.01 4.12
N TRP A 364 120.69 1.32 3.35
CA TRP A 364 122.06 1.42 3.84
C TRP A 364 122.54 2.86 3.69
N GLY A 365 123.31 3.34 4.67
CA GLY A 365 123.92 4.65 4.63
C GLY A 365 125.29 4.61 5.30
N PHE A 366 126.28 5.22 4.65
CA PHE A 366 127.57 5.57 5.23
C PHE A 366 127.68 7.09 5.25
N SER A 367 128.10 7.63 6.39
CA SER A 367 128.37 9.06 6.56
C SER A 367 129.84 9.26 6.82
N ASP A 368 130.44 10.28 6.21
CA ASP A 368 131.64 10.89 6.75
C ASP A 368 131.51 12.41 6.70
N ARG A 369 131.96 13.05 7.79
CA ARG A 369 131.81 14.48 8.07
C ARG A 369 133.20 15.10 8.12
N GLN A 370 133.37 16.21 7.40
CA GLN A 370 134.04 17.39 7.94
C GLN A 370 133.53 18.65 7.27
#